data_AF-A0A2P7TDS9-F1
#
_entry.id   AF-A0A2P7TDS9-F1
#
_cell.length_a   1.000
_cell.length_b   1.000
_cell.length_c   1.000
_cell.angle_alpha   90.00
_cell.angle_beta   90.00
_cell.angle_gamma   90.00
#
_symmetry.space_group_name_H-M   'P 1'
#
loop_
_entity.id
_entity.type
_entity.pdbx_description
1 polymer ?
#
loop_
_entity_poly.entity_id
_entity_poly.type
_entity_poly.pdbx_seq_one_letter_code
_entity_poly.pdbx_strand_id
1 'polypeptide(L)'
;MHNIKKYLPVLVLVAALLILQCDWAFAQCPMCRAAAEANIKEGGKHALGLNAGILYLFVAPYLIVATIGFLWWRNHRKVAREEQALNNNNSHASS
;
A
#
# COMPACT_ATOMS: atom_id res chain seq x y z
N MET A 1 -10.14 36.79 9.02
CA MET A 1 -10.95 35.67 8.47
C MET A 1 -11.80 36.04 7.22
N HIS A 2 -11.49 37.14 6.52
CA HIS A 2 -12.29 37.57 5.34
C HIS A 2 -11.77 36.98 4.01
N ASN A 3 -10.46 36.75 3.91
CA ASN A 3 -9.83 36.27 2.67
C ASN A 3 -10.16 34.79 2.38
N ILE A 4 -10.43 33.99 3.41
CA ILE A 4 -10.68 32.55 3.25
C ILE A 4 -12.00 32.26 2.53
N LYS A 5 -13.02 33.11 2.73
CA LYS A 5 -14.32 33.01 2.07
C LYS A 5 -14.24 33.26 0.56
N LYS A 6 -13.24 34.03 0.11
CA LYS A 6 -12.99 34.31 -1.31
C LYS A 6 -12.41 33.11 -2.06
N TYR A 7 -11.58 32.31 -1.39
CA TYR A 7 -11.00 31.09 -1.95
C TYR A 7 -11.89 29.86 -1.75
N LEU A 8 -12.84 29.92 -0.82
CA LEU A 8 -13.79 28.86 -0.55
C LEU A 8 -14.56 28.36 -1.79
N PRO A 9 -15.12 29.22 -2.67
CA PRO A 9 -15.80 28.72 -3.87
C PRO A 9 -14.84 28.07 -4.88
N VAL A 10 -13.61 28.59 -4.98
CA VAL A 10 -12.57 28.01 -5.86
C VAL A 10 -12.13 26.64 -5.33
N LEU A 11 -11.94 26.51 -4.02
CA LEU A 11 -11.57 25.26 -3.38
C LEU A 11 -12.70 24.21 -3.48
N VAL A 12 -13.96 24.63 -3.34
CA VAL A 12 -15.13 23.78 -3.56
C VAL A 12 -15.23 23.34 -5.02
N LEU A 13 -14.97 24.24 -5.98
CA LEU A 13 -15.00 23.91 -7.41
C LEU A 13 -13.89 22.91 -7.78
N VAL A 14 -12.67 23.10 -7.28
CA VAL A 14 -11.56 22.17 -7.49
C VAL A 14 -11.86 20.81 -6.87
N ALA A 15 -12.38 20.77 -5.64
CA ALA A 15 -12.78 19.53 -4.99
C ALA A 15 -13.89 18.81 -5.78
N ALA A 16 -14.89 19.53 -6.29
CA ALA A 16 -15.94 18.96 -7.13
C ALA A 16 -15.39 18.39 -8.45
N LEU A 17 -14.46 19.10 -9.11
CA LEU A 17 -13.82 18.64 -10.34
C LEU A 17 -12.96 17.38 -10.11
N LEU A 18 -12.30 17.25 -8.96
CA LEU A 18 -11.55 16.05 -8.60
C LEU A 18 -12.46 14.84 -8.34
N ILE A 19 -13.64 15.06 -7.74
CA ILE A 19 -14.64 14.00 -7.52
C ILE A 19 -15.24 13.53 -8.85
N LEU A 20 -15.39 14.43 -9.84
CA LEU A 20 -15.87 14.10 -11.18
C LEU A 20 -14.88 13.25 -12.02
N GLN A 21 -13.62 13.10 -11.58
CA GLN A 21 -12.66 12.19 -12.20
C GLN A 21 -12.72 10.76 -11.62
N CYS A 22 -13.63 10.51 -10.68
CA CYS A 22 -13.82 9.20 -10.07
C CYS A 22 -14.78 8.38 -10.95
N ASP A 23 -14.29 7.83 -12.05
CA ASP A 23 -14.98 6.76 -12.78
C ASP A 23 -14.60 5.40 -12.18
N TRP A 24 -15.60 4.70 -11.67
CA TRP A 24 -15.47 3.56 -10.77
C TRP A 24 -15.11 2.25 -11.48
N ALA A 25 -14.86 2.26 -12.79
CA ALA A 25 -14.61 1.03 -13.54
C ALA A 25 -13.76 1.17 -14.82
N PHE A 26 -13.41 2.38 -15.27
CA PHE A 26 -12.69 2.55 -16.54
C PHE A 26 -11.48 3.47 -16.36
N ALA A 27 -10.30 2.95 -16.69
CA ALA A 27 -9.02 3.62 -16.50
C ALA A 27 -8.97 4.96 -17.28
N GLN A 28 -8.69 6.04 -16.55
CA GLN A 28 -8.61 7.42 -17.06
C GLN A 28 -7.31 7.75 -17.82
N CYS A 29 -6.48 6.75 -18.11
CA CYS A 29 -5.20 6.90 -18.78
C CYS A 29 -5.14 6.02 -20.06
N PRO A 30 -4.87 6.63 -21.23
CA PRO A 30 -4.98 5.96 -22.54
C PRO A 30 -4.03 4.77 -22.69
N MET A 31 -2.91 4.74 -21.96
CA MET A 31 -2.00 3.60 -21.95
C MET A 31 -2.56 2.37 -21.23
N CYS A 32 -3.23 2.56 -20.08
CA CYS A 32 -3.86 1.45 -19.36
C CYS A 32 -5.04 0.89 -20.16
N ARG A 33 -5.77 1.75 -20.86
CA ARG A 33 -6.84 1.35 -21.78
C ARG A 33 -6.30 0.54 -22.98
N ALA A 34 -5.25 1.01 -23.64
CA ALA A 34 -4.66 0.33 -24.80
C ALA A 34 -4.10 -1.05 -24.43
N ALA A 35 -3.43 -1.16 -23.27
CA ALA A 35 -2.95 -2.45 -22.77
C ALA A 35 -4.09 -3.42 -22.45
N ALA A 36 -5.20 -2.94 -21.88
CA ALA A 36 -6.37 -3.77 -21.62
C ALA A 36 -7.06 -4.23 -22.91
N GLU A 37 -7.26 -3.34 -23.88
CA GLU A 37 -7.89 -3.67 -25.17
C GLU A 37 -7.06 -4.66 -25.99
N ALA A 38 -5.71 -4.59 -25.92
CA ALA A 38 -4.82 -5.57 -26.56
C ALA A 38 -4.99 -6.98 -25.97
N ASN A 39 -5.09 -7.09 -24.64
CA ASN A 39 -5.28 -8.38 -23.96
C ASN A 39 -6.65 -9.03 -24.26
N ILE A 40 -7.71 -8.24 -24.48
CA ILE A 40 -9.03 -8.78 -24.89
C ILE A 40 -8.98 -9.35 -26.31
N LYS A 41 -8.31 -8.64 -27.23
CA LYS A 41 -8.24 -9.05 -28.64
C LYS A 41 -7.52 -10.38 -28.85
N GLU A 42 -6.63 -10.75 -27.93
CA GLU A 42 -5.93 -12.04 -27.93
C GLU A 42 -6.72 -13.16 -27.21
N GLY A 43 -7.97 -12.90 -26.78
CA GLY A 43 -8.84 -13.87 -26.12
C GLY A 43 -8.67 -13.95 -24.60
N GLY A 44 -7.89 -13.05 -24.00
CA GLY A 44 -7.67 -12.98 -22.57
C GLY A 44 -8.84 -12.31 -21.82
N LYS A 45 -9.39 -12.99 -20.81
CA LYS A 45 -10.44 -12.45 -19.92
C LYS A 45 -9.91 -11.42 -18.89
N HIS A 46 -8.61 -11.09 -18.95
CA HIS A 46 -7.90 -10.32 -17.93
C HIS A 46 -8.26 -8.81 -17.91
N ALA A 47 -8.88 -8.29 -18.96
CA ALA A 47 -9.26 -6.88 -19.00
C ALA A 47 -10.48 -6.51 -18.13
N LEU A 48 -11.26 -7.51 -17.68
CA LEU A 48 -12.37 -7.31 -16.74
C LEU A 48 -11.89 -6.99 -15.30
N GLY A 49 -10.58 -7.10 -15.02
CA GLY A 49 -10.00 -6.94 -13.69
C GLY A 49 -8.71 -6.11 -13.64
N LEU A 50 -8.47 -5.24 -14.63
CA LEU A 50 -7.21 -4.47 -14.74
C LEU A 50 -6.90 -3.63 -13.47
N ASN A 51 -7.94 -3.03 -12.86
CA ASN A 51 -7.80 -2.28 -11.61
C ASN A 51 -7.40 -3.17 -10.42
N ALA A 52 -7.88 -4.42 -10.39
CA ALA A 52 -7.46 -5.41 -9.39
C ALA A 52 -6.00 -5.82 -9.63
N GLY A 53 -5.56 -5.91 -10.89
CA GLY A 53 -4.16 -6.15 -11.26
C GLY A 53 -3.20 -5.05 -10.79
N ILE A 54 -3.55 -3.77 -10.97
CA ILE A 54 -2.76 -2.64 -10.45
C ILE A 54 -2.67 -2.69 -8.92
N LEU A 55 -3.79 -2.90 -8.22
CA LEU A 55 -3.80 -2.97 -6.76
C LEU A 55 -2.98 -4.16 -6.26
N TYR A 56 -3.04 -5.31 -6.95
CA TYR A 56 -2.24 -6.49 -6.61
C TYR A 56 -0.73 -6.22 -6.73
N LEU A 57 -0.30 -5.55 -7.81
CA LEU A 57 1.11 -5.20 -8.03
C LEU A 57 1.65 -4.20 -6.98
N PHE A 58 0.82 -3.26 -6.52
CA PHE A 58 1.22 -2.35 -5.44
C PHE A 58 1.22 -3.03 -4.07
N VAL A 59 0.23 -3.88 -3.75
CA VAL A 59 0.10 -4.50 -2.42
C VAL A 59 1.15 -5.59 -2.18
N ALA A 60 1.50 -6.37 -3.21
CA ALA A 60 2.46 -7.47 -3.11
C ALA A 60 3.82 -7.08 -2.48
N PRO A 61 4.54 -6.03 -2.93
CA PRO A 61 5.83 -5.67 -2.34
C PRO A 61 5.70 -5.24 -0.86
N TYR A 62 4.62 -4.56 -0.48
CA TYR A 62 4.42 -4.18 0.92
C TYR A 62 4.15 -5.39 1.82
N LEU A 63 3.38 -6.38 1.35
CA LEU A 63 3.13 -7.61 2.11
C LEU A 63 4.41 -8.43 2.32
N ILE A 64 5.26 -8.50 1.30
CA ILE A 64 6.56 -9.20 1.38
C ILE A 64 7.44 -8.52 2.44
N VAL A 65 7.61 -7.20 2.37
CA VAL A 65 8.43 -6.44 3.32
C VAL A 65 7.86 -6.53 4.74
N ALA A 66 6.54 -6.42 4.90
CA ALA A 66 5.89 -6.53 6.21
C ALA A 66 6.09 -7.92 6.83
N THR A 67 6.00 -8.98 6.02
CA THR A 67 6.21 -10.36 6.49
C THR A 67 7.64 -10.59 6.95
N ILE A 68 8.63 -10.16 6.14
CA ILE A 68 10.05 -10.27 6.48
C ILE A 68 10.36 -9.46 7.75
N GLY A 69 9.89 -8.21 7.80
CA GLY A 69 10.08 -7.34 8.97
C GLY A 69 9.45 -7.92 10.24
N PHE A 70 8.25 -8.50 10.14
CA PHE A 70 7.58 -9.15 11.27
C PHE A 70 8.35 -10.38 11.76
N LEU A 71 8.83 -11.23 10.85
CA LEU A 71 9.63 -12.40 11.19
C LEU A 71 10.95 -12.01 11.86
N TRP A 72 11.62 -10.98 11.33
CA TRP A 72 12.86 -10.45 11.91
C TRP A 72 12.64 -9.91 13.31
N TRP A 73 11.61 -9.07 13.51
CA TRP A 73 11.27 -8.53 14.82
C TRP A 73 10.94 -9.63 15.83
N ARG A 74 10.16 -10.64 15.41
CA ARG A 74 9.83 -11.78 16.28
C ARG A 74 11.07 -12.57 16.70
N ASN A 75 12.01 -12.78 15.78
CA ASN A 75 13.24 -13.50 16.08
C ASN A 75 14.13 -12.71 17.04
N HIS A 76 14.31 -11.41 16.80
CA HIS A 76 15.15 -10.55 17.63
C HIS A 76 14.65 -10.46 19.08
N ARG A 77 13.33 -10.51 19.30
CA ARG A 77 12.76 -10.53 20.66
C ARG A 77 12.97 -11.85 21.42
N LYS A 78 13.17 -12.97 20.71
CA LYS A 78 13.53 -14.24 21.35
C LYS A 78 14.99 -14.23 21.80
N VAL A 79 15.88 -13.83 20.91
CA VAL A 79 17.32 -13.72 21.19
C VAL A 79 17.57 -12.77 22.37
N ALA A 80 16.95 -11.58 22.38
CA ALA A 80 17.11 -10.63 23.48
C ALA A 80 16.60 -11.17 24.83
N ARG A 81 15.59 -12.04 24.83
CA ARG A 81 15.07 -12.68 26.05
C ARG A 81 16.01 -13.79 26.55
N GLU A 82 16.59 -14.55 25.63
CA GLU A 82 17.56 -15.62 25.93
C GLU A 82 18.87 -15.03 26.47
N GLU A 83 19.39 -13.96 25.89
CA GLU A 83 20.57 -13.25 26.40
C GLU A 83 20.36 -12.71 27.82
N GLN A 84 19.18 -12.15 28.12
CA GLN A 84 18.85 -11.68 29.47
C GLN A 84 18.79 -12.83 30.48
N ALA A 85 18.19 -13.97 30.10
CA ALA A 85 18.14 -15.14 30.97
C ALA A 85 19.54 -15.71 31.25
N LEU A 86 20.42 -15.72 30.24
CA LEU A 86 21.79 -16.20 30.39
C LEU A 86 22.65 -15.25 31.23
N ASN A 87 22.50 -13.94 31.06
CA ASN A 87 23.19 -12.94 31.89
C ASN A 87 22.77 -13.01 33.37
N ASN A 88 21.46 -13.15 33.64
CA ASN A 88 20.95 -13.28 35.02
C ASN A 88 21.48 -14.54 35.72
N ASN A 89 21.54 -15.67 35.01
CA ASN A 89 22.10 -16.91 35.58
C ASN A 89 23.60 -16.78 35.88
N ASN A 90 24.37 -16.11 35.02
CA ASN A 90 25.80 -15.90 35.26
C ASN A 90 26.07 -15.00 36.47
N SER A 91 25.25 -13.97 36.71
CA SER A 91 25.39 -13.12 37.90
C SER A 91 25.14 -13.83 39.23
N HIS A 92 24.29 -14.87 39.23
CA HIS A 92 24.04 -15.69 40.42
C HIS A 92 25.10 -16.79 40.63
N ALA A 93 25.84 -17.19 39.59
CA ALA A 93 26.93 -18.17 39.72
C ALA A 93 28.24 -17.56 40.26
N SER A 94 28.38 -16.22 40.22
CA SER A 94 29.56 -15.48 40.69
C SER A 94 29.49 -14.97 42.14
N SER A 95 28.39 -15.24 42.86
CA SER A 95 28.16 -14.86 44.26
C SER A 95 28.16 -16.08 45.18
#